data_AF-A0A291GAF4-F1
#
_entry.id   AF-A0A291GAF4-F1
#
_cell.length_a   1.000
_cell.length_b   1.000
_cell.length_c   1.000
_cell.angle_alpha   90.00
_cell.angle_beta   90.00
_cell.angle_gamma   90.00
#
_symmetry.space_group_name_H-M   'P 1'
#
loop_
_entity.id
_entity.type
_entity.pdbx_description
1 polymer ?
#
loop_
_entity_poly.entity_id
_entity_poly.type
_entity_poly.pdbx_seq_one_letter_code
_entity_poly.pdbx_strand_id
1 'polypeptide(L)'
;MTKIAALIVAAGRGTRAGGEMPKQWQRLGTAPTALRVIDHAISAFRPHVARIVVVHHADDFDLAQSLENVTLVSGGATRSASVKAGLEALSGQDFDRVLIHDAARALIPTEVIEGVLTALETHEGAAPALMVTDALWLGASSQNAAETGILVEGTRDRSGLYRAQTPQGFVFDAILTAHRAFQGEAADDVEVARAHGLAVAITEGSEENFKITHPGDFARADAVLRQRQQEKAAMEIRPDIRLGNGYDVHRFGEGDHVWLCGVKLPHGRSLQGHSDADVGMHALTDAIYGALARGDIGQHFPPSDPQWKGAESHIFLRHAIGLAREMGYEMMNCDVTLVCERPKVGPHAASMRAALADIMGVDVEKVSVKATTSERLGFTGREEGIASLATAALIKS
;
A
#
# COMPACT_ATOMS: atom_id res chain seq x y z
N MET A 1 -10.70 22.78 15.27
CA MET A 1 -10.33 22.05 14.05
C MET A 1 -11.22 22.57 12.94
N THR A 2 -10.68 22.84 11.76
CA THR A 2 -11.45 23.30 10.59
C THR A 2 -12.48 22.25 10.20
N LYS A 3 -13.76 22.61 10.17
CA LYS A 3 -14.86 21.72 9.83
C LYS A 3 -15.19 21.85 8.35
N ILE A 4 -15.01 20.76 7.62
CA ILE A 4 -15.14 20.73 6.16
C ILE A 4 -16.35 19.87 5.77
N ALA A 5 -17.14 20.32 4.80
CA ALA A 5 -18.17 19.53 4.14
C ALA A 5 -17.76 19.18 2.71
N ALA A 6 -18.22 18.03 2.20
CA ALA A 6 -18.23 17.74 0.77
C ALA A 6 -19.67 17.82 0.23
N LEU A 7 -19.82 18.47 -0.92
CA LEU A 7 -21.05 18.53 -1.68
C LEU A 7 -20.88 17.72 -2.98
N ILE A 8 -21.47 16.53 -3.02
CA ILE A 8 -21.43 15.62 -4.16
C ILE A 8 -22.65 15.88 -5.05
N VAL A 9 -22.42 16.47 -6.22
CA VAL A 9 -23.47 16.88 -7.15
C VAL A 9 -23.81 15.75 -8.11
N ALA A 10 -25.03 15.23 -8.00
CA ALA A 10 -25.54 14.04 -8.70
C ALA A 10 -26.95 14.24 -9.28
N ALA A 11 -27.40 15.49 -9.46
CA ALA A 11 -28.75 15.81 -9.93
C ALA A 11 -28.91 15.76 -11.46
N GLY A 12 -27.83 15.66 -12.22
CA GLY A 12 -27.89 15.60 -13.69
C GLY A 12 -28.36 14.24 -14.20
N ARG A 13 -29.18 14.21 -15.26
CA ARG A 13 -29.66 12.95 -15.88
C ARG A 13 -28.59 12.19 -16.66
N GLY A 14 -27.57 12.88 -17.17
CA GLY A 14 -26.40 12.23 -17.78
C GLY A 14 -26.67 11.48 -19.10
N THR A 15 -27.66 11.92 -19.91
CA THR A 15 -28.14 11.23 -21.12
C THR A 15 -27.07 10.86 -22.15
N ARG A 16 -25.97 11.61 -22.22
CA ARG A 16 -24.83 11.35 -23.12
C ARG A 16 -24.00 10.11 -22.78
N ALA A 17 -24.09 9.63 -21.54
CA ALA A 17 -23.30 8.50 -21.07
C ALA A 17 -23.87 7.14 -21.50
N GLY A 18 -25.10 7.12 -22.03
CA GLY A 18 -25.82 5.88 -22.37
C GLY A 18 -26.26 5.09 -21.12
N GLY A 19 -26.90 3.95 -21.36
CA GLY A 19 -27.40 3.06 -20.30
C GLY A 19 -28.85 3.35 -19.86
N GLU A 20 -29.42 2.43 -19.08
CA GLU A 20 -30.82 2.50 -18.60
C GLU A 20 -30.98 3.43 -17.38
N MET A 21 -29.89 3.67 -16.64
CA MET A 21 -29.88 4.51 -15.44
C MET A 21 -29.01 5.76 -15.64
N PRO A 22 -29.28 6.88 -14.93
CA PRO A 22 -28.35 8.00 -14.89
C PRO A 22 -26.95 7.53 -14.46
N LYS A 23 -25.92 8.09 -15.12
CA LYS A 23 -24.52 7.62 -15.01
C LYS A 23 -23.99 7.47 -13.58
N GLN A 24 -24.37 8.35 -12.66
CA GLN A 24 -23.96 8.31 -11.26
C GLN A 24 -24.44 7.04 -10.51
N TRP A 25 -25.49 6.39 -11.01
CA TRP A 25 -26.09 5.18 -10.44
C TRP A 25 -25.66 3.90 -11.16
N GLN A 26 -24.96 4.01 -12.29
CA GLN A 26 -24.38 2.86 -12.97
C GLN A 26 -23.18 2.33 -12.21
N ARG A 27 -22.87 1.04 -12.38
CA ARG A 27 -21.77 0.36 -11.68
C ARG A 27 -20.44 0.50 -12.41
N LEU A 28 -19.37 0.57 -11.63
CA LEU A 28 -17.97 0.50 -12.03
C LEU A 28 -17.28 -0.62 -11.25
N GLY A 29 -16.30 -1.25 -11.90
CA GLY A 29 -15.56 -2.40 -11.39
C GLY A 29 -16.18 -3.73 -11.78
N THR A 30 -15.48 -4.81 -11.44
CA THR A 30 -15.92 -6.18 -11.70
C THR A 30 -16.75 -6.72 -10.53
N ALA A 31 -17.77 -7.51 -10.84
CA ALA A 31 -18.50 -8.26 -9.82
C ALA A 31 -17.53 -9.21 -9.06
N PRO A 32 -17.76 -9.45 -7.76
CA PRO A 32 -18.89 -9.00 -6.95
C PRO A 32 -18.70 -7.64 -6.27
N THR A 33 -17.55 -6.97 -6.46
CA THR A 33 -17.18 -5.75 -5.73
C THR A 33 -17.50 -4.45 -6.45
N ALA A 34 -18.18 -4.52 -7.61
CA ALA A 34 -18.57 -3.36 -8.40
C ALA A 34 -19.48 -2.42 -7.59
N LEU A 35 -19.08 -1.15 -7.47
CA LEU A 35 -19.83 -0.10 -6.77
C LEU A 35 -20.44 0.86 -7.79
N ARG A 36 -21.40 1.69 -7.37
CA ARG A 36 -21.91 2.74 -8.28
C ARG A 36 -20.87 3.84 -8.43
N VAL A 37 -20.90 4.54 -9.56
CA VAL A 37 -20.07 5.73 -9.83
C VAL A 37 -20.05 6.70 -8.63
N ILE A 38 -21.21 6.98 -8.06
CA ILE A 38 -21.32 7.88 -6.89
C ILE A 38 -20.71 7.31 -5.61
N ASP A 39 -20.75 6.00 -5.40
CA ASP A 39 -20.20 5.36 -4.20
C ASP A 39 -18.67 5.53 -4.16
N HIS A 40 -18.00 5.45 -5.31
CA HIS A 40 -16.57 5.73 -5.43
C HIS A 40 -16.23 7.17 -5.05
N ALA A 41 -16.97 8.15 -5.60
CA ALA A 41 -16.79 9.55 -5.25
C ALA A 41 -16.99 9.78 -3.75
N ILE A 42 -18.10 9.29 -3.17
CA ILE A 42 -18.38 9.42 -1.73
C ILE A 42 -17.25 8.81 -0.90
N SER A 43 -16.82 7.59 -1.24
CA SER A 43 -15.74 6.90 -0.53
C SER A 43 -14.45 7.69 -0.50
N ALA A 44 -14.11 8.39 -1.59
CA ALA A 44 -12.91 9.21 -1.66
C ALA A 44 -12.94 10.41 -0.70
N PHE A 45 -14.11 11.02 -0.44
CA PHE A 45 -14.20 12.18 0.45
C PHE A 45 -14.34 11.81 1.93
N ARG A 46 -14.81 10.62 2.28
CA ARG A 46 -15.07 10.22 3.69
C ARG A 46 -13.89 10.47 4.64
N PRO A 47 -12.62 10.21 4.29
CA PRO A 47 -11.49 10.45 5.19
C PRO A 47 -11.19 11.93 5.44
N HIS A 48 -11.71 12.84 4.60
CA HIS A 48 -11.28 14.24 4.55
C HIS A 48 -12.32 15.24 5.06
N VAL A 49 -13.58 14.82 5.26
CA VAL A 49 -14.67 15.75 5.58
C VAL A 49 -15.53 15.28 6.75
N ALA A 50 -16.09 16.23 7.50
CA ALA A 50 -16.98 15.96 8.63
C ALA A 50 -18.43 15.64 8.18
N ARG A 51 -18.80 16.04 6.96
CA ARG A 51 -20.14 15.82 6.40
C ARG A 51 -20.08 15.67 4.89
N ILE A 52 -20.86 14.74 4.37
CA ILE A 52 -21.11 14.59 2.94
C ILE A 52 -22.59 14.91 2.69
N VAL A 53 -22.83 15.84 1.78
CA VAL A 53 -24.16 16.16 1.23
C VAL A 53 -24.20 15.67 -0.20
N VAL A 54 -25.23 14.90 -0.54
CA VAL A 54 -25.46 14.41 -1.90
C VAL A 54 -26.67 15.12 -2.47
N VAL A 55 -26.45 15.86 -3.56
CA VAL A 55 -27.55 16.52 -4.28
C VAL A 55 -28.00 15.62 -5.40
N HIS A 56 -29.19 15.03 -5.30
CA HIS A 56 -29.71 14.07 -6.27
C HIS A 56 -30.87 14.65 -7.09
N HIS A 57 -31.20 14.04 -8.21
CA HIS A 57 -32.40 14.41 -8.97
C HIS A 57 -33.65 13.99 -8.18
N ALA A 58 -34.74 14.74 -8.23
CA ALA A 58 -35.96 14.44 -7.46
C ALA A 58 -36.45 12.99 -7.70
N ASP A 59 -36.45 12.54 -8.96
CA ASP A 59 -36.85 11.18 -9.36
C ASP A 59 -35.88 10.07 -8.92
N ASP A 60 -34.68 10.42 -8.45
CA ASP A 60 -33.65 9.45 -8.06
C ASP A 60 -33.61 9.20 -6.54
N PHE A 61 -34.60 9.69 -5.78
CA PHE A 61 -34.64 9.52 -4.32
C PHE A 61 -34.53 8.05 -3.91
N ASP A 62 -35.21 7.14 -4.62
CA ASP A 62 -35.19 5.71 -4.31
C ASP A 62 -33.80 5.09 -4.46
N LEU A 63 -32.99 5.60 -5.39
CA LEU A 63 -31.60 5.20 -5.56
C LEU A 63 -30.71 5.86 -4.49
N ALA A 64 -30.95 7.14 -4.21
CA ALA A 64 -30.16 7.93 -3.28
C ALA A 64 -30.32 7.52 -1.81
N GLN A 65 -31.51 7.08 -1.38
CA GLN A 65 -31.77 6.67 0.01
C GLN A 65 -30.95 5.46 0.46
N SER A 66 -30.38 4.69 -0.48
CA SER A 66 -29.46 3.59 -0.18
C SER A 66 -28.04 4.04 0.16
N LEU A 67 -27.72 5.34 0.02
CA LEU A 67 -26.40 5.88 0.36
C LEU A 67 -26.26 6.01 1.87
N GLU A 68 -25.25 5.37 2.43
CA GLU A 68 -25.02 5.38 3.88
C GLU A 68 -24.28 6.63 4.33
N ASN A 69 -24.64 7.16 5.50
CA ASN A 69 -23.91 8.24 6.18
C ASN A 69 -23.73 9.49 5.32
N VAL A 70 -24.78 9.91 4.62
CA VAL A 70 -24.84 11.16 3.84
C VAL A 70 -26.12 11.93 4.15
N THR A 71 -26.10 13.26 3.94
CA THR A 71 -27.33 14.06 3.90
C THR A 71 -27.82 14.13 2.45
N LEU A 72 -29.07 13.79 2.20
CA LEU A 72 -29.68 13.88 0.86
C LEU A 72 -30.40 15.22 0.67
N VAL A 73 -30.18 15.83 -0.49
CA VAL A 73 -30.82 17.08 -0.89
C VAL A 73 -31.33 16.93 -2.32
N SER A 74 -32.60 17.29 -2.56
CA SER A 74 -33.14 17.34 -3.92
C SER A 74 -32.52 18.53 -4.67
N GLY A 75 -31.97 18.25 -5.85
CA GLY A 75 -31.40 19.25 -6.74
C GLY A 75 -32.45 20.09 -7.46
N GLY A 76 -31.99 21.17 -8.09
CA GLY A 76 -32.81 22.04 -8.94
C GLY A 76 -32.71 21.69 -10.42
N ALA A 77 -33.42 22.46 -11.26
CA ALA A 77 -33.45 22.25 -12.72
C ALA A 77 -32.08 22.43 -13.41
N THR A 78 -31.17 23.20 -12.81
CA THR A 78 -29.83 23.45 -13.33
C THR A 78 -28.75 22.96 -12.36
N ARG A 79 -27.51 22.80 -12.85
CA ARG A 79 -26.36 22.47 -11.99
C ARG A 79 -26.19 23.53 -10.90
N SER A 80 -26.22 24.80 -11.27
CA SER A 80 -26.09 25.94 -10.33
C SER A 80 -27.18 25.93 -9.25
N ALA A 81 -28.43 25.65 -9.62
CA ALA A 81 -29.53 25.54 -8.66
C ALA A 81 -29.35 24.34 -7.71
N SER A 82 -28.84 23.22 -8.23
CA SER A 82 -28.53 22.02 -7.43
C SER A 82 -27.41 22.29 -6.42
N VAL A 83 -26.32 22.92 -6.85
CA VAL A 83 -25.22 23.32 -5.96
C VAL A 83 -25.74 24.27 -4.88
N LYS A 84 -26.50 25.30 -5.26
CA LYS A 84 -27.10 26.24 -4.30
C LYS A 84 -27.97 25.53 -3.27
N ALA A 85 -28.86 24.62 -3.66
CA ALA A 85 -29.68 23.85 -2.73
C ALA A 85 -28.83 23.05 -1.72
N GLY A 86 -27.74 22.46 -2.20
CA GLY A 86 -26.76 21.76 -1.38
C GLY A 86 -26.03 22.64 -0.36
N LEU A 87 -25.60 23.83 -0.79
CA LEU A 87 -24.95 24.81 0.10
C LEU A 87 -25.94 25.37 1.13
N GLU A 88 -27.18 25.65 0.73
CA GLU A 88 -28.23 26.10 1.65
C GLU A 88 -28.54 25.05 2.72
N ALA A 89 -28.51 23.76 2.37
CA ALA A 89 -28.68 22.66 3.32
C ALA A 89 -27.57 22.57 4.38
N LEU A 90 -26.42 23.21 4.16
CA LEU A 90 -25.31 23.32 5.12
C LEU A 90 -25.34 24.64 5.91
N SER A 91 -26.18 25.61 5.52
CA SER A 91 -26.21 26.93 6.13
C SER A 91 -26.59 26.84 7.62
N GLY A 92 -25.83 27.53 8.48
CA GLY A 92 -26.05 27.53 9.93
C GLY A 92 -25.54 26.30 10.69
N GLN A 93 -24.70 25.45 10.08
CA GLN A 93 -24.13 24.25 10.71
C GLN A 93 -22.62 24.35 11.05
N ASP A 94 -22.09 25.56 11.16
CA ASP A 94 -20.70 25.87 11.53
C ASP A 94 -19.63 25.17 10.68
N PHE A 95 -19.79 25.17 9.36
CA PHE A 95 -18.75 24.69 8.43
C PHE A 95 -17.85 25.84 7.99
N ASP A 96 -16.54 25.65 8.07
CA ASP A 96 -15.56 26.65 7.63
C ASP A 96 -15.33 26.59 6.11
N ARG A 97 -15.39 25.38 5.54
CA ARG A 97 -15.04 25.12 4.14
C ARG A 97 -15.96 24.08 3.51
N VAL A 98 -16.11 24.15 2.18
CA VAL A 98 -16.85 23.16 1.39
C VAL A 98 -16.06 22.76 0.15
N LEU A 99 -16.10 21.47 -0.17
CA LEU A 99 -15.60 20.90 -1.41
C LEU A 99 -16.77 20.51 -2.31
N ILE A 100 -16.95 21.19 -3.45
CA ILE A 100 -18.02 20.90 -4.41
C ILE A 100 -17.46 19.96 -5.48
N HIS A 101 -18.05 18.77 -5.63
CA HIS A 101 -17.52 17.72 -6.49
C HIS A 101 -18.60 17.10 -7.37
N ASP A 102 -18.24 16.77 -8.61
CA ASP A 102 -19.16 16.12 -9.54
C ASP A 102 -19.14 14.61 -9.27
N ALA A 103 -20.28 13.98 -8.96
CA ALA A 103 -20.34 12.53 -8.72
C ALA A 103 -19.75 11.68 -9.86
N ALA A 104 -19.76 12.21 -11.08
CA ALA A 104 -19.22 11.55 -12.26
C ALA A 104 -17.68 11.54 -12.35
N ARG A 105 -16.96 12.17 -11.40
CA ARG A 105 -15.50 12.08 -11.27
C ARG A 105 -15.12 11.03 -10.22
N ALA A 106 -15.60 9.81 -10.45
CA ALA A 106 -15.55 8.70 -9.48
C ALA A 106 -14.15 8.31 -8.99
N LEU A 107 -13.11 8.54 -9.79
CA LEU A 107 -11.76 8.01 -9.54
C LEU A 107 -10.76 9.07 -9.06
N ILE A 108 -11.26 10.18 -8.51
CA ILE A 108 -10.46 11.24 -7.88
C ILE A 108 -9.37 10.64 -6.96
N PRO A 109 -8.07 10.89 -7.22
CA PRO A 109 -7.00 10.50 -6.32
C PRO A 109 -7.02 11.32 -5.02
N THR A 110 -6.58 10.71 -3.93
CA THR A 110 -6.51 11.33 -2.60
C THR A 110 -5.68 12.60 -2.62
N GLU A 111 -4.58 12.59 -3.35
CA GLU A 111 -3.61 13.68 -3.46
C GLU A 111 -4.24 14.94 -4.07
N VAL A 112 -5.21 14.77 -4.97
CA VAL A 112 -5.92 15.90 -5.58
C VAL A 112 -6.85 16.57 -4.55
N ILE A 113 -7.51 15.79 -3.68
CA ILE A 113 -8.35 16.31 -2.60
C ILE A 113 -7.47 17.06 -1.58
N GLU A 114 -6.36 16.45 -1.17
CA GLU A 114 -5.41 17.02 -0.22
C GLU A 114 -4.75 18.29 -0.73
N GLY A 115 -4.41 18.36 -2.03
CA GLY A 115 -3.87 19.55 -2.67
C GLY A 115 -4.83 20.74 -2.59
N VAL A 116 -6.12 20.50 -2.85
CA VAL A 116 -7.17 21.54 -2.70
C VAL A 116 -7.29 21.99 -1.24
N LEU A 117 -7.33 21.05 -0.29
CA LEU A 117 -7.44 21.36 1.13
C LEU A 117 -6.26 22.17 1.66
N THR A 118 -5.04 21.81 1.23
CA THR A 118 -3.81 22.53 1.56
C THR A 118 -3.84 23.95 0.99
N ALA A 119 -4.26 24.13 -0.26
CA ALA A 119 -4.36 25.46 -0.87
C ALA A 119 -5.37 26.37 -0.14
N LEU A 120 -6.46 25.80 0.38
CA LEU A 120 -7.47 26.53 1.19
C LEU A 120 -6.95 27.02 2.55
N GLU A 121 -5.76 26.61 2.99
CA GLU A 121 -5.11 27.19 4.17
C GLU A 121 -4.69 28.65 3.95
N THR A 122 -4.46 29.04 2.70
CA THR A 122 -3.94 30.36 2.32
C THR A 122 -4.80 31.10 1.30
N HIS A 123 -5.82 30.44 0.72
CA HIS A 123 -6.69 31.00 -0.31
C HIS A 123 -8.17 30.81 0.03
N GLU A 124 -9.03 31.72 -0.44
CA GLU A 124 -10.49 31.63 -0.25
C GLU A 124 -11.14 30.57 -1.14
N GLY A 125 -10.52 30.25 -2.28
CA GLY A 125 -10.92 29.19 -3.18
C GLY A 125 -9.73 28.46 -3.78
N ALA A 126 -9.91 27.18 -4.09
CA ALA A 126 -8.92 26.36 -4.79
C ALA A 126 -9.61 25.30 -5.66
N ALA A 127 -9.09 25.07 -6.86
CA ALA A 127 -9.63 24.08 -7.79
C ALA A 127 -8.49 23.35 -8.52
N PRO A 128 -8.59 22.02 -8.71
CA PRO A 128 -7.62 21.26 -9.46
C PRO A 128 -7.83 21.47 -10.95
N ALA A 129 -6.75 21.56 -11.70
CA ALA A 129 -6.82 21.63 -13.14
C ALA A 129 -5.58 21.03 -13.80
N LEU A 130 -5.71 20.64 -15.07
CA LEU A 130 -4.61 20.15 -15.90
C LEU A 130 -4.30 21.15 -16.99
N MET A 131 -3.04 21.53 -17.18
CA MET A 131 -2.63 22.38 -18.29
C MET A 131 -3.02 21.73 -19.64
N VAL A 132 -3.48 22.54 -20.60
CA VAL A 132 -3.77 22.06 -21.95
C VAL A 132 -2.45 21.85 -22.70
N THR A 133 -2.16 20.60 -23.04
CA THR A 133 -0.95 20.19 -23.76
C THR A 133 -1.17 19.99 -25.25
N ASP A 134 -2.39 19.65 -25.67
CA ASP A 134 -2.73 19.40 -27.07
C ASP A 134 -3.02 20.70 -27.83
N ALA A 135 -2.89 20.67 -29.16
CA ALA A 135 -3.27 21.82 -29.98
C ALA A 135 -4.79 22.03 -29.95
N LEU A 136 -5.23 23.27 -29.81
CA LEU A 136 -6.67 23.61 -29.82
C LEU A 136 -7.11 24.06 -31.21
N TRP A 137 -8.18 23.44 -31.69
CA TRP A 137 -8.82 23.77 -32.97
C TRP A 137 -10.22 24.32 -32.74
N LEU A 138 -10.59 25.30 -33.55
CA LEU A 138 -11.98 25.68 -33.77
C LEU A 138 -12.52 24.84 -34.91
N GLY A 139 -13.71 24.26 -34.72
CA GLY A 139 -14.38 23.48 -35.73
C GLY A 139 -15.73 24.10 -36.13
N ALA A 140 -16.09 23.98 -37.40
CA ALA A 140 -17.45 24.26 -37.88
C ALA A 140 -17.94 23.20 -38.85
N SER A 141 -19.26 23.15 -38.99
CA SER A 141 -19.91 22.29 -39.97
C SER A 141 -19.54 22.75 -41.38
N SER A 142 -19.28 21.81 -42.29
CA SER A 142 -19.05 22.18 -43.69
C SER A 142 -20.28 22.91 -44.25
N GLN A 143 -20.03 24.01 -44.97
CA GLN A 143 -21.07 24.72 -45.71
C GLN A 143 -21.41 24.02 -47.04
N ASN A 144 -20.61 23.03 -47.44
CA ASN A 144 -20.84 22.22 -48.62
C ASN A 144 -21.73 21.03 -48.28
N ALA A 145 -22.91 20.95 -48.91
CA ALA A 145 -23.85 19.84 -48.70
C ALA A 145 -23.30 18.45 -49.08
N ALA A 146 -22.22 18.40 -49.87
CA ALA A 146 -21.53 17.15 -50.23
C ALA A 146 -20.50 16.70 -49.18
N GLU A 147 -20.16 17.54 -48.20
CA GLU A 147 -19.17 17.25 -47.17
C GLU A 147 -19.85 17.11 -45.81
N THR A 148 -19.69 15.95 -45.19
CA THR A 148 -20.20 15.67 -43.85
C THR A 148 -19.09 15.78 -42.81
N GLY A 149 -19.32 16.49 -41.72
CA GLY A 149 -18.41 16.51 -40.56
C GLY A 149 -18.12 17.91 -40.02
N ILE A 150 -17.25 17.97 -39.01
CA ILE A 150 -16.71 19.20 -38.44
C ILE A 150 -15.32 19.41 -39.03
N LEU A 151 -15.12 20.52 -39.76
CA LEU A 151 -13.84 20.91 -40.35
C LEU A 151 -13.11 21.88 -39.42
N VAL A 152 -11.78 21.82 -39.41
CA VAL A 152 -10.94 22.77 -38.67
C VAL A 152 -10.99 24.13 -39.37
N GLU A 153 -11.57 25.13 -38.71
CA GLU A 153 -11.62 26.51 -39.20
C GLU A 153 -10.43 27.36 -38.70
N GLY A 154 -9.77 26.94 -37.63
CA GLY A 154 -8.63 27.66 -37.10
C GLY A 154 -8.05 27.03 -35.85
N THR A 155 -6.99 27.65 -35.33
CA THR A 155 -6.33 27.23 -34.10
C THR A 155 -6.48 28.28 -33.00
N ARG A 156 -6.26 27.86 -31.74
CA ARG A 156 -6.20 28.74 -30.58
C ARG A 156 -4.91 28.50 -29.80
N ASP A 157 -4.34 29.58 -29.28
CA ASP A 157 -3.22 29.47 -28.35
C ASP A 157 -3.69 28.76 -27.08
N ARG A 158 -2.89 27.82 -26.61
CA ARG A 158 -3.14 27.02 -25.40
C ARG A 158 -2.40 27.53 -24.18
N SER A 159 -1.51 28.51 -24.35
CA SER A 159 -0.71 29.09 -23.28
C SER A 159 -1.62 29.63 -22.17
N GLY A 160 -1.41 29.15 -20.94
CA GLY A 160 -2.22 29.54 -19.78
C GLY A 160 -3.63 28.94 -19.74
N LEU A 161 -3.99 28.00 -20.63
CA LEU A 161 -5.27 27.30 -20.59
C LEU A 161 -5.18 26.02 -19.75
N TYR A 162 -6.23 25.79 -18.96
CA TYR A 162 -6.35 24.66 -18.07
C TYR A 162 -7.70 23.97 -18.25
N ARG A 163 -7.71 22.63 -18.17
CA ARG A 163 -8.90 21.80 -18.09
C ARG A 163 -9.32 21.72 -16.63
N ALA A 164 -10.36 22.48 -16.27
CA ALA A 164 -10.88 22.53 -14.92
C ALA A 164 -11.39 21.15 -14.44
N GLN A 165 -11.11 20.85 -13.18
CA GLN A 165 -11.58 19.66 -12.50
C GLN A 165 -12.30 20.02 -11.19
N THR A 166 -12.91 19.02 -10.56
CA THR A 166 -13.46 19.10 -9.20
C THR A 166 -12.78 18.03 -8.34
N PRO A 167 -12.69 18.15 -7.01
CA PRO A 167 -13.40 19.08 -6.14
C PRO A 167 -12.98 20.54 -6.30
N GLN A 168 -13.93 21.46 -6.29
CA GLN A 168 -13.68 22.89 -6.16
C GLN A 168 -13.94 23.27 -4.72
N GLY A 169 -12.89 23.70 -4.03
CA GLY A 169 -12.90 24.00 -2.61
C GLY A 169 -13.01 25.50 -2.36
N PHE A 170 -13.77 25.88 -1.33
CA PHE A 170 -13.97 27.28 -0.96
C PHE A 170 -14.18 27.45 0.55
N VAL A 171 -13.91 28.66 1.06
CA VAL A 171 -14.49 29.15 2.32
C VAL A 171 -16.01 29.14 2.20
N PHE A 172 -16.69 28.51 3.15
CA PHE A 172 -18.10 28.15 3.02
C PHE A 172 -19.03 29.37 2.87
N ASP A 173 -18.93 30.34 3.78
CA ASP A 173 -19.81 31.52 3.77
C ASP A 173 -19.61 32.37 2.51
N ALA A 174 -18.36 32.44 2.02
CA ALA A 174 -18.00 33.19 0.83
C ALA A 174 -18.65 32.58 -0.43
N ILE A 175 -18.53 31.27 -0.64
CA ILE A 175 -19.12 30.61 -1.82
C ILE A 175 -20.64 30.55 -1.74
N LEU A 176 -21.23 30.37 -0.54
CA LEU A 176 -22.67 30.43 -0.37
C LEU A 176 -23.22 31.82 -0.74
N THR A 177 -22.54 32.88 -0.31
CA THR A 177 -22.91 34.27 -0.67
C THR A 177 -22.81 34.49 -2.18
N ALA A 178 -21.74 33.99 -2.82
CA ALA A 178 -21.59 34.06 -4.26
C ALA A 178 -22.74 33.36 -5.01
N HIS A 179 -23.10 32.12 -4.65
CA HIS A 179 -24.24 31.42 -5.26
C HIS A 179 -25.61 32.07 -4.96
N ARG A 180 -25.77 32.76 -3.82
CA ARG A 180 -26.99 33.51 -3.52
C ARG A 180 -27.16 34.70 -4.45
N ALA A 181 -26.07 35.41 -4.75
CA ALA A 181 -26.06 36.60 -5.60
C ALA A 181 -26.01 36.28 -7.10
N PHE A 182 -25.46 35.13 -7.51
CA PHE A 182 -25.28 34.77 -8.91
C PHE A 182 -26.61 34.55 -9.64
N GLN A 183 -26.71 35.08 -10.86
CA GLN A 183 -27.87 34.96 -11.75
C GLN A 183 -27.43 34.26 -13.05
N GLY A 184 -28.26 33.34 -13.55
CA GLY A 184 -27.98 32.59 -14.78
C GLY A 184 -27.25 31.27 -14.55
N GLU A 185 -26.63 30.76 -15.62
CA GLU A 185 -25.87 29.50 -15.62
C GLU A 185 -24.37 29.78 -15.68
N ALA A 186 -23.62 29.12 -14.81
CA ALA A 186 -22.16 29.11 -14.81
C ALA A 186 -21.67 27.76 -15.35
N ALA A 187 -20.49 27.76 -15.96
CA ALA A 187 -19.81 26.55 -16.41
C ALA A 187 -19.41 25.66 -15.21
N ASP A 188 -18.97 26.28 -14.11
CA ASP A 188 -18.62 25.63 -12.86
C ASP A 188 -18.71 26.60 -11.65
N ASP A 189 -18.31 26.15 -10.46
CA ASP A 189 -18.42 26.94 -9.23
C ASP A 189 -17.27 27.98 -9.10
N VAL A 190 -16.16 27.78 -9.83
CA VAL A 190 -15.09 28.77 -9.96
C VAL A 190 -15.57 30.02 -10.69
N GLU A 191 -16.36 29.87 -11.76
CA GLU A 191 -16.97 31.02 -12.45
C GLU A 191 -17.88 31.82 -11.51
N VAL A 192 -18.71 31.14 -10.71
CA VAL A 192 -19.57 31.79 -9.70
C VAL A 192 -18.73 32.53 -8.67
N ALA A 193 -17.68 31.89 -8.15
CA ALA A 193 -16.79 32.49 -7.16
C ALA A 193 -16.10 33.75 -7.70
N ARG A 194 -15.53 33.67 -8.91
CA ARG A 194 -14.83 34.78 -9.55
C ARG A 194 -15.74 35.95 -9.89
N ALA A 195 -16.98 35.67 -10.32
CA ALA A 195 -17.99 36.71 -10.54
C ALA A 195 -18.33 37.49 -9.25
N HIS A 196 -18.07 36.91 -8.09
CA HIS A 196 -18.22 37.53 -6.77
C HIS A 196 -16.91 38.05 -6.16
N GLY A 197 -15.82 38.09 -6.93
CA GLY A 197 -14.54 38.65 -6.50
C GLY A 197 -13.62 37.70 -5.72
N LEU A 198 -13.97 36.41 -5.61
CA LEU A 198 -13.13 35.44 -4.91
C LEU A 198 -11.91 35.05 -5.74
N ALA A 199 -10.74 35.06 -5.10
CA ALA A 199 -9.52 34.51 -5.68
C ALA A 199 -9.53 32.97 -5.56
N VAL A 200 -9.30 32.30 -6.70
CA VAL A 200 -9.26 30.82 -6.76
C VAL A 200 -7.88 30.38 -7.21
N ALA A 201 -7.16 29.67 -6.35
CA ALA A 201 -5.90 29.04 -6.68
C ALA A 201 -6.09 27.83 -7.58
N ILE A 202 -5.20 27.65 -8.56
CA ILE A 202 -5.13 26.41 -9.33
C ILE A 202 -4.21 25.44 -8.58
N THR A 203 -4.72 24.24 -8.32
CA THR A 203 -3.96 23.12 -7.76
C THR A 203 -3.73 22.05 -8.83
N GLU A 204 -2.80 21.14 -8.58
CA GLU A 204 -2.49 20.06 -9.51
C GLU A 204 -3.68 19.10 -9.65
N GLY A 205 -4.16 18.94 -10.89
CA GLY A 205 -5.19 17.95 -11.22
C GLY A 205 -4.60 16.57 -11.53
N SER A 206 -5.46 15.63 -11.94
CA SER A 206 -5.03 14.29 -12.36
C SER A 206 -5.80 13.79 -13.57
N GLU A 207 -5.13 13.10 -14.48
CA GLU A 207 -5.78 12.42 -15.61
C GLU A 207 -6.73 11.30 -15.17
N GLU A 208 -6.53 10.73 -13.98
CA GLU A 208 -7.47 9.75 -13.40
C GLU A 208 -8.76 10.42 -12.91
N ASN A 209 -8.72 11.72 -12.64
CA ASN A 209 -9.87 12.51 -12.21
C ASN A 209 -10.74 12.99 -13.39
N PHE A 210 -10.86 12.19 -14.44
CA PHE A 210 -11.70 12.50 -15.60
C PHE A 210 -13.19 12.38 -15.25
N LYS A 211 -14.03 13.16 -15.93
CA LYS A 211 -15.48 13.16 -15.73
C LYS A 211 -16.13 12.16 -16.68
N ILE A 212 -16.77 11.12 -16.13
CA ILE A 212 -17.56 10.16 -16.92
C ILE A 212 -18.69 10.90 -17.61
N THR A 213 -18.66 10.91 -18.94
CA THR A 213 -19.56 11.70 -19.79
C THR A 213 -20.12 10.89 -20.95
N HIS A 214 -19.33 9.98 -21.50
CA HIS A 214 -19.65 9.12 -22.64
C HIS A 214 -19.52 7.63 -22.28
N PRO A 215 -20.12 6.71 -23.06
CA PRO A 215 -20.03 5.27 -22.78
C PRO A 215 -18.59 4.75 -22.65
N GLY A 216 -17.67 5.26 -23.46
CA GLY A 216 -16.25 4.87 -23.41
C GLY A 216 -15.53 5.21 -22.10
N ASP A 217 -16.06 6.16 -21.32
CA ASP A 217 -15.46 6.57 -20.05
C ASP A 217 -15.63 5.49 -18.97
N PHE A 218 -16.67 4.66 -19.04
CA PHE A 218 -16.84 3.53 -18.12
C PHE A 218 -15.74 2.49 -18.29
N ALA A 219 -15.44 2.11 -19.54
CA ALA A 219 -14.36 1.17 -19.84
C ALA A 219 -12.99 1.70 -19.40
N ARG A 220 -12.76 3.02 -19.56
CA ARG A 220 -11.56 3.69 -19.04
C ARG A 220 -11.51 3.63 -17.51
N ALA A 221 -12.63 3.87 -16.83
CA ALA A 221 -12.71 3.81 -15.37
C ALA A 221 -12.44 2.40 -14.84
N ASP A 222 -13.01 1.37 -15.47
CA ASP A 222 -12.77 -0.03 -15.12
C ASP A 222 -11.31 -0.44 -15.30
N ALA A 223 -10.63 0.08 -16.32
CA ALA A 223 -9.20 -0.17 -16.51
C ALA A 223 -8.37 0.38 -15.34
N VAL A 224 -8.63 1.62 -14.91
CA VAL A 224 -7.96 2.24 -13.75
C VAL A 224 -8.23 1.45 -12.46
N LEU A 225 -9.48 1.05 -12.21
CA LEU A 225 -9.83 0.26 -11.04
C LEU A 225 -9.11 -1.10 -10.99
N ARG A 226 -9.01 -1.79 -12.15
CA ARG A 226 -8.26 -3.05 -12.24
C ARG A 226 -6.77 -2.86 -11.96
N GLN A 227 -6.17 -1.79 -12.49
CA GLN A 227 -4.77 -1.47 -12.22
C GLN A 227 -4.53 -1.23 -10.73
N ARG A 228 -5.35 -0.40 -10.07
CA ARG A 228 -5.25 -0.15 -8.62
C ARG A 228 -5.40 -1.44 -7.79
N GLN A 229 -6.29 -2.34 -8.19
CA GLN A 229 -6.45 -3.64 -7.53
C GLN A 229 -5.20 -4.52 -7.67
N GLN A 230 -4.58 -4.55 -8.85
CA GLN A 230 -3.35 -5.31 -9.09
C GLN A 230 -2.17 -4.74 -8.30
N GLU A 231 -2.01 -3.43 -8.26
CA GLU A 231 -0.98 -2.75 -7.47
C GLU A 231 -1.18 -3.00 -5.97
N LYS A 232 -2.42 -2.92 -5.49
CA LYS A 232 -2.75 -3.23 -4.10
C LYS A 232 -2.45 -4.70 -3.76
N ALA A 233 -2.84 -5.63 -4.62
CA ALA A 233 -2.55 -7.05 -4.43
C ALA A 233 -1.04 -7.32 -4.41
N ALA A 234 -0.27 -6.64 -5.26
CA ALA A 234 1.19 -6.74 -5.25
C ALA A 234 1.82 -6.18 -3.95
N MET A 235 1.23 -5.14 -3.35
CA MET A 235 1.69 -4.60 -2.07
C MET A 235 1.28 -5.45 -0.85
N GLU A 236 0.12 -6.12 -0.91
CA GLU A 236 -0.38 -6.98 0.18
C GLU A 236 0.35 -8.33 0.28
N ILE A 237 1.01 -8.79 -0.79
CA ILE A 237 1.96 -9.92 -0.73
C ILE A 237 3.30 -9.41 -0.16
N ARG A 238 3.32 -9.06 1.12
CA ARG A 238 4.58 -9.05 1.88
C ARG A 238 4.76 -10.44 2.47
N PRO A 239 5.69 -11.26 1.96
CA PRO A 239 5.95 -12.55 2.59
C PRO A 239 6.35 -12.34 4.06
N ASP A 240 5.75 -13.11 4.97
CA ASP A 240 6.14 -13.11 6.38
C ASP A 240 7.52 -13.77 6.49
N ILE A 241 8.55 -12.91 6.45
CA ILE A 241 9.95 -13.29 6.59
C ILE A 241 10.36 -13.09 8.05
N ARG A 242 10.92 -14.13 8.65
CA ARG A 242 11.44 -14.11 10.02
C ARG A 242 12.93 -14.35 10.03
N LEU A 243 13.62 -13.60 10.87
CA LEU A 243 15.06 -13.72 11.08
C LEU A 243 15.31 -14.16 12.52
N GLY A 244 16.27 -15.04 12.71
CA GLY A 244 16.73 -15.44 14.03
C GLY A 244 18.24 -15.55 14.08
N ASN A 245 18.78 -15.33 15.27
CA ASN A 245 20.20 -15.41 15.54
C ASN A 245 20.43 -16.36 16.71
N GLY A 246 21.49 -17.15 16.64
CA GLY A 246 21.95 -17.99 17.73
C GLY A 246 23.42 -17.76 18.00
N TYR A 247 23.80 -17.93 19.26
CA TYR A 247 25.16 -17.81 19.74
C TYR A 247 25.42 -18.93 20.75
N ASP A 248 26.42 -19.76 20.50
CA ASP A 248 26.79 -20.83 21.42
C ASP A 248 28.31 -20.87 21.63
N VAL A 249 28.73 -21.39 22.78
CA VAL A 249 30.15 -21.45 23.19
C VAL A 249 30.43 -22.75 23.92
N HIS A 250 31.38 -23.54 23.41
CA HIS A 250 31.88 -24.73 24.09
C HIS A 250 33.35 -24.60 24.47
N ARG A 251 33.67 -25.08 25.66
CA ARG A 251 35.04 -25.12 26.19
C ARG A 251 35.80 -26.31 25.60
N PHE A 252 37.09 -26.15 25.34
CA PHE A 252 37.94 -27.30 25.01
C PHE A 252 38.24 -28.19 26.23
N GLY A 253 38.31 -29.50 26.02
CA GLY A 253 38.70 -30.50 27.02
C GLY A 253 39.60 -31.58 26.44
N GLU A 254 39.85 -32.63 27.23
CA GLU A 254 40.61 -33.80 26.79
C GLU A 254 39.86 -34.56 25.68
N GLY A 255 40.57 -34.98 24.64
CA GLY A 255 40.02 -35.75 23.52
C GLY A 255 40.85 -35.59 22.26
N ASP A 256 40.40 -36.24 21.18
CA ASP A 256 41.16 -36.36 19.92
C ASP A 256 40.40 -35.86 18.67
N HIS A 257 39.23 -35.25 18.86
CA HIS A 257 38.41 -34.68 17.79
C HIS A 257 37.42 -33.63 18.28
N VAL A 258 36.92 -32.82 17.35
CA VAL A 258 35.75 -31.95 17.55
C VAL A 258 34.69 -32.24 16.51
N TRP A 259 33.42 -32.08 16.88
CA TRP A 259 32.30 -32.04 15.94
C TRP A 259 31.97 -30.59 15.64
N LEU A 260 31.93 -30.25 14.35
CA LEU A 260 31.57 -28.92 13.88
C LEU A 260 30.68 -29.03 12.65
N CYS A 261 29.47 -28.48 12.73
CA CYS A 261 28.46 -28.48 11.68
C CYS A 261 28.22 -29.88 11.06
N GLY A 262 28.17 -30.92 11.91
CA GLY A 262 27.90 -32.31 11.50
C GLY A 262 29.12 -33.08 11.02
N VAL A 263 30.31 -32.48 11.09
CA VAL A 263 31.56 -33.08 10.61
C VAL A 263 32.52 -33.32 11.77
N LYS A 264 32.97 -34.57 11.92
CA LYS A 264 34.01 -34.97 12.88
C LYS A 264 35.39 -34.60 12.34
N LEU A 265 36.10 -33.71 13.02
CA LEU A 265 37.43 -33.26 12.65
C LEU A 265 38.49 -33.72 13.66
N PRO A 266 39.59 -34.33 13.20
CA PRO A 266 40.73 -34.64 14.07
C PRO A 266 41.28 -33.38 14.73
N HIS A 267 41.49 -33.44 16.05
CA HIS A 267 41.96 -32.30 16.82
C HIS A 267 42.63 -32.77 18.12
N GLY A 268 43.62 -32.06 18.66
CA GLY A 268 44.29 -32.49 19.90
C GLY A 268 43.46 -32.33 21.19
N ARG A 269 42.18 -31.96 21.07
CA ARG A 269 41.22 -31.66 22.15
C ARG A 269 39.80 -31.88 21.66
N SER A 270 38.86 -32.10 22.57
CA SER A 270 37.42 -32.16 22.30
C SER A 270 36.67 -30.93 22.79
N LEU A 271 35.41 -30.75 22.37
CA LEU A 271 34.51 -29.76 22.97
C LEU A 271 33.75 -30.40 24.13
N GLN A 272 33.71 -29.71 25.26
CA GLN A 272 32.94 -30.09 26.44
C GLN A 272 31.52 -29.58 26.29
N GLY A 273 30.54 -30.48 26.42
CA GLY A 273 29.13 -30.15 26.35
C GLY A 273 28.28 -31.40 26.53
N HIS A 274 26.96 -31.22 26.48
CA HIS A 274 26.05 -32.34 26.28
C HIS A 274 26.12 -32.78 24.80
N SER A 275 25.74 -34.03 24.50
CA SER A 275 25.82 -34.59 23.13
C SER A 275 27.26 -34.76 22.61
N ASP A 276 27.45 -34.63 21.30
CA ASP A 276 28.70 -34.52 20.55
C ASP A 276 29.31 -33.09 20.62
N ALA A 277 28.65 -32.17 21.34
CA ALA A 277 29.06 -30.79 21.61
C ALA A 277 29.34 -29.96 20.34
N ASP A 278 28.52 -30.13 19.30
CA ASP A 278 28.64 -29.37 18.05
C ASP A 278 28.11 -27.93 18.19
N VAL A 279 29.01 -27.02 18.54
CA VAL A 279 28.71 -25.59 18.76
C VAL A 279 28.08 -24.90 17.54
N GLY A 280 28.38 -25.36 16.32
CA GLY A 280 27.82 -24.78 15.10
C GLY A 280 26.36 -25.19 14.89
N MET A 281 26.05 -26.47 15.09
CA MET A 281 24.67 -26.95 15.02
C MET A 281 23.79 -26.37 16.13
N HIS A 282 24.34 -26.22 17.34
CA HIS A 282 23.59 -25.62 18.44
C HIS A 282 23.22 -24.16 18.15
N ALA A 283 24.19 -23.33 17.75
CA ALA A 283 23.93 -21.94 17.38
C ALA A 283 22.89 -21.85 16.24
N LEU A 284 22.98 -22.71 15.22
CA LEU A 284 22.00 -22.71 14.13
C LEU A 284 20.59 -23.14 14.59
N THR A 285 20.51 -24.11 15.50
CA THR A 285 19.24 -24.56 16.07
C THR A 285 18.56 -23.43 16.83
N ASP A 286 19.29 -22.70 17.67
CA ASP A 286 18.79 -21.51 18.37
C ASP A 286 18.41 -20.38 17.41
N ALA A 287 19.15 -20.19 16.31
CA ALA A 287 18.77 -19.23 15.29
C ALA A 287 17.41 -19.56 14.66
N ILE A 288 17.13 -20.84 14.41
CA ILE A 288 15.83 -21.27 13.86
C ILE A 288 14.71 -21.08 14.91
N TYR A 289 14.91 -21.47 16.17
CA TYR A 289 13.91 -21.22 17.22
C TYR A 289 13.67 -19.73 17.46
N GLY A 290 14.73 -18.92 17.42
CA GLY A 290 14.66 -17.47 17.49
C GLY A 290 13.80 -16.89 16.38
N ALA A 291 14.01 -17.34 15.12
CA ALA A 291 13.20 -16.93 13.98
C ALA A 291 11.71 -17.32 14.17
N LEU A 292 11.43 -18.46 14.81
CA LEU A 292 10.06 -18.90 15.09
C LEU A 292 9.42 -18.26 16.33
N ALA A 293 10.19 -17.48 17.12
CA ALA A 293 9.82 -17.06 18.47
C ALA A 293 9.40 -18.26 19.34
N ARG A 294 10.27 -19.29 19.38
CA ARG A 294 10.06 -20.55 20.11
C ARG A 294 11.15 -20.83 21.13
N GLY A 295 11.86 -19.81 21.61
CA GLY A 295 12.88 -19.98 22.64
C GLY A 295 14.20 -20.49 22.09
N ASP A 296 14.80 -21.44 22.80
CA ASP A 296 16.15 -21.98 22.58
C ASP A 296 16.18 -23.51 22.80
N ILE A 297 17.30 -24.17 22.48
CA ILE A 297 17.50 -25.61 22.67
C ILE A 297 17.14 -26.05 24.09
N GLY A 298 17.52 -25.29 25.12
CA GLY A 298 17.29 -25.67 26.52
C GLY A 298 15.81 -25.75 26.90
N GLN A 299 14.95 -24.99 26.21
CA GLN A 299 13.49 -25.07 26.40
C GLN A 299 12.87 -26.30 25.74
N HIS A 300 13.37 -26.73 24.58
CA HIS A 300 12.87 -27.91 23.87
C HIS A 300 13.50 -29.22 24.36
N PHE A 301 14.75 -29.14 24.82
CA PHE A 301 15.56 -30.27 25.26
C PHE A 301 16.21 -29.97 26.62
N PRO A 302 15.43 -29.97 27.72
CA PRO A 302 15.95 -29.61 29.04
C PRO A 302 17.08 -30.56 29.47
N PRO A 303 18.26 -30.05 29.90
CA PRO A 303 19.38 -30.89 30.32
C PRO A 303 19.10 -31.76 31.55
N SER A 304 18.08 -31.40 32.34
CA SER A 304 17.61 -32.16 33.50
C SER A 304 16.85 -33.44 33.12
N ASP A 305 16.38 -33.55 31.88
CA ASP A 305 15.66 -34.71 31.40
C ASP A 305 16.64 -35.81 30.94
N PRO A 306 16.65 -36.98 31.60
CA PRO A 306 17.57 -38.06 31.25
C PRO A 306 17.44 -38.57 29.81
N GLN A 307 16.29 -38.37 29.15
CA GLN A 307 16.06 -38.88 27.79
C GLN A 307 16.96 -38.20 26.74
N TRP A 308 17.41 -36.97 27.00
CA TRP A 308 18.26 -36.20 26.08
C TRP A 308 19.75 -36.35 26.37
N LYS A 309 20.11 -37.11 27.41
CA LYS A 309 21.51 -37.32 27.78
C LYS A 309 22.23 -38.12 26.68
N GLY A 310 23.13 -37.44 25.97
CA GLY A 310 23.93 -38.03 24.89
C GLY A 310 23.21 -38.10 23.53
N ALA A 311 22.07 -37.43 23.38
CA ALA A 311 21.37 -37.32 22.10
C ALA A 311 22.20 -36.48 21.13
N GLU A 312 22.54 -37.00 19.94
CA GLU A 312 23.37 -36.33 18.92
C GLU A 312 22.79 -34.99 18.44
N SER A 313 23.64 -33.98 18.19
CA SER A 313 23.20 -32.60 17.95
C SER A 313 22.29 -32.44 16.72
N HIS A 314 22.42 -33.33 15.74
CA HIS A 314 21.57 -33.32 14.56
C HIS A 314 20.09 -33.53 14.89
N ILE A 315 19.76 -34.18 16.02
CA ILE A 315 18.38 -34.38 16.49
C ILE A 315 17.72 -33.03 16.80
N PHE A 316 18.44 -32.14 17.47
CA PHE A 316 17.94 -30.81 17.83
C PHE A 316 17.70 -29.95 16.59
N LEU A 317 18.64 -29.98 15.64
CA LEU A 317 18.52 -29.24 14.38
C LEU A 317 17.37 -29.77 13.51
N ARG A 318 17.20 -31.11 13.40
CA ARG A 318 16.05 -31.73 12.71
C ARG A 318 14.73 -31.33 13.33
N HIS A 319 14.65 -31.26 14.65
CA HIS A 319 13.45 -30.81 15.34
C HIS A 319 13.14 -29.34 15.04
N ALA A 320 14.12 -28.43 15.14
CA ALA A 320 13.90 -27.00 14.89
C ALA A 320 13.40 -26.71 13.46
N ILE A 321 14.01 -27.33 12.44
CA ILE A 321 13.54 -27.18 11.06
C ILE A 321 12.20 -27.90 10.81
N GLY A 322 11.93 -28.99 11.51
CA GLY A 322 10.63 -29.67 11.49
C GLY A 322 9.53 -28.76 12.02
N LEU A 323 9.76 -28.14 13.18
CA LEU A 323 8.83 -27.18 13.78
C LEU A 323 8.59 -25.96 12.86
N ALA A 324 9.63 -25.49 12.16
CA ALA A 324 9.45 -24.43 11.16
C ALA A 324 8.44 -24.84 10.09
N ARG A 325 8.57 -26.05 9.55
CA ARG A 325 7.64 -26.59 8.53
C ARG A 325 6.23 -26.77 9.08
N GLU A 326 6.09 -27.30 10.29
CA GLU A 326 4.78 -27.44 10.97
C GLU A 326 4.07 -26.10 11.15
N MET A 327 4.83 -25.03 11.37
CA MET A 327 4.33 -23.66 11.48
C MET A 327 4.12 -22.97 10.12
N GLY A 328 4.31 -23.67 9.01
CA GLY A 328 4.15 -23.16 7.65
C GLY A 328 5.31 -22.29 7.18
N TYR A 329 6.51 -22.47 7.72
CA TYR A 329 7.71 -21.77 7.28
C TYR A 329 8.66 -22.69 6.52
N GLU A 330 9.30 -22.12 5.51
CA GLU A 330 10.42 -22.70 4.78
C GLU A 330 11.72 -21.94 5.07
N MET A 331 12.85 -22.67 5.00
CA MET A 331 14.18 -22.05 5.07
C MET A 331 14.49 -21.29 3.79
N MET A 332 14.74 -19.98 3.92
CA MET A 332 15.32 -19.16 2.86
C MET A 332 16.82 -19.41 2.78
N ASN A 333 17.55 -19.10 3.85
CA ASN A 333 18.98 -19.36 3.98
C ASN A 333 19.42 -19.37 5.45
N CYS A 334 20.60 -19.93 5.70
CA CYS A 334 21.29 -19.80 6.97
C CYS A 334 22.80 -19.57 6.77
N ASP A 335 23.43 -18.96 7.76
CA ASP A 335 24.83 -18.62 7.75
C ASP A 335 25.46 -18.88 9.12
N VAL A 336 26.42 -19.79 9.19
CA VAL A 336 27.10 -20.21 10.42
C VAL A 336 28.54 -19.72 10.39
N THR A 337 28.93 -18.97 11.42
CA THR A 337 30.28 -18.47 11.63
C THR A 337 30.90 -19.15 12.82
N LEU A 338 32.00 -19.86 12.60
CA LEU A 338 32.81 -20.45 13.67
C LEU A 338 33.94 -19.47 14.04
N VAL A 339 34.07 -19.15 15.33
CA VAL A 339 35.11 -18.26 15.86
C VAL A 339 36.11 -19.10 16.65
N CYS A 340 37.24 -19.42 16.01
CA CYS A 340 38.27 -20.27 16.58
C CYS A 340 39.63 -20.09 15.88
N GLU A 341 40.72 -20.24 16.62
CA GLU A 341 42.06 -20.34 16.01
C GLU A 341 42.29 -21.69 15.33
N ARG A 342 41.79 -22.76 15.97
CA ARG A 342 41.86 -24.15 15.47
C ARG A 342 40.58 -24.91 15.82
N PRO A 343 40.15 -25.89 15.01
CA PRO A 343 40.76 -26.33 13.74
C PRO A 343 40.55 -25.33 12.59
N LYS A 344 41.30 -25.48 11.49
CA LYS A 344 41.08 -24.68 10.26
C LYS A 344 39.80 -25.15 9.59
N VAL A 345 38.77 -24.30 9.55
CA VAL A 345 37.46 -24.64 8.97
C VAL A 345 37.45 -24.61 7.44
N GLY A 346 38.22 -23.73 6.80
CA GLY A 346 38.21 -23.52 5.35
C GLY A 346 38.26 -24.81 4.50
N PRO A 347 39.18 -25.77 4.77
CA PRO A 347 39.23 -27.05 4.06
C PRO A 347 38.00 -27.96 4.24
N HIS A 348 37.19 -27.73 5.26
CA HIS A 348 36.05 -28.56 5.65
C HIS A 348 34.69 -27.85 5.48
N ALA A 349 34.68 -26.56 5.11
CA ALA A 349 33.46 -25.77 5.01
C ALA A 349 32.44 -26.38 4.02
N ALA A 350 32.91 -26.94 2.89
CA ALA A 350 32.04 -27.58 1.91
C ALA A 350 31.33 -28.83 2.48
N SER A 351 32.05 -29.69 3.22
CA SER A 351 31.43 -30.86 3.86
C SER A 351 30.47 -30.46 4.99
N MET A 352 30.78 -29.40 5.72
CA MET A 352 29.89 -28.84 6.75
C MET A 352 28.59 -28.30 6.16
N ARG A 353 28.68 -27.51 5.07
CA ARG A 353 27.49 -27.04 4.33
C ARG A 353 26.61 -28.21 3.88
N ALA A 354 27.21 -29.25 3.30
CA ALA A 354 26.49 -30.43 2.82
C ALA A 354 25.82 -31.20 3.97
N ALA A 355 26.51 -31.41 5.09
CA ALA A 355 25.96 -32.09 6.26
C ALA A 355 24.77 -31.32 6.86
N LEU A 356 24.90 -30.00 7.06
CA LEU A 356 23.80 -29.17 7.55
C LEU A 356 22.60 -29.17 6.58
N ALA A 357 22.86 -29.08 5.27
CA ALA A 357 21.81 -29.11 4.25
C ALA A 357 21.03 -30.44 4.26
N ASP A 358 21.72 -31.57 4.38
CA ASP A 358 21.11 -32.89 4.51
C ASP A 358 20.30 -33.05 5.81
N ILE A 359 20.87 -32.61 6.93
CA ILE A 359 20.18 -32.64 8.23
C ILE A 359 18.90 -31.82 8.17
N MET A 360 18.97 -30.62 7.59
CA MET A 360 17.83 -29.72 7.48
C MET A 360 16.85 -30.13 6.37
N GLY A 361 17.28 -30.89 5.36
CA GLY A 361 16.48 -31.20 4.17
C GLY A 361 16.25 -29.97 3.29
N VAL A 362 17.33 -29.22 3.00
CA VAL A 362 17.31 -28.00 2.18
C VAL A 362 18.40 -28.04 1.11
N ASP A 363 18.30 -27.17 0.10
CA ASP A 363 19.36 -27.01 -0.89
C ASP A 363 20.64 -26.46 -0.21
N VAL A 364 21.81 -27.02 -0.57
CA VAL A 364 23.12 -26.61 -0.05
C VAL A 364 23.44 -25.15 -0.38
N GLU A 365 22.86 -24.57 -1.44
CA GLU A 365 23.02 -23.16 -1.79
C GLU A 365 22.32 -22.22 -0.80
N LYS A 366 21.43 -22.75 0.05
CA LYS A 366 20.83 -22.02 1.17
C LYS A 366 21.70 -22.02 2.43
N VAL A 367 22.80 -22.76 2.46
CA VAL A 367 23.64 -22.95 3.66
C VAL A 367 25.02 -22.35 3.46
N SER A 368 25.41 -21.41 4.33
CA SER A 368 26.77 -20.87 4.42
C SER A 368 27.44 -21.34 5.71
N VAL A 369 28.71 -21.77 5.61
CA VAL A 369 29.58 -22.06 6.76
C VAL A 369 30.90 -21.36 6.53
N LYS A 370 31.28 -20.49 7.46
CA LYS A 370 32.52 -19.71 7.42
C LYS A 370 33.18 -19.67 8.79
N ALA A 371 34.42 -19.21 8.83
CA ALA A 371 35.14 -19.08 10.08
C ALA A 371 36.01 -17.82 10.11
N THR A 372 36.30 -17.39 11.33
CA THR A 372 37.22 -16.31 11.60
C THR A 372 38.03 -16.61 12.86
N THR A 373 39.26 -16.11 12.91
CA THR A 373 40.12 -16.14 14.09
C THR A 373 39.76 -14.97 15.01
N SER A 374 40.24 -15.00 16.25
CA SER A 374 40.16 -13.83 17.14
C SER A 374 41.50 -13.14 17.27
N GLU A 375 42.40 -13.36 16.30
CA GLU A 375 43.77 -12.83 16.29
C GLU A 375 44.52 -13.11 17.60
N ARG A 376 44.32 -14.31 18.18
CA ARG A 376 44.85 -14.72 19.49
C ARG A 376 44.38 -13.88 20.68
N LEU A 377 43.31 -13.10 20.52
CA LEU A 377 42.66 -12.34 21.58
C LEU A 377 41.44 -13.10 22.14
N GLY A 378 41.15 -12.89 23.42
CA GLY A 378 39.99 -13.51 24.08
C GLY A 378 40.13 -15.02 24.27
N PHE A 379 39.05 -15.66 24.72
CA PHE A 379 39.06 -17.09 25.04
C PHE A 379 39.19 -17.97 23.78
N THR A 380 38.57 -17.56 22.67
CA THR A 380 38.71 -18.20 21.35
C THR A 380 40.14 -18.09 20.83
N GLY A 381 40.79 -16.92 21.02
CA GLY A 381 42.17 -16.67 20.63
C GLY A 381 43.22 -17.38 21.51
N ARG A 382 42.95 -17.56 22.80
CA ARG A 382 43.76 -18.39 23.72
C ARG A 382 43.46 -19.89 23.59
N GLU A 383 42.59 -20.25 22.64
CA GLU A 383 42.12 -21.60 22.41
C GLU A 383 41.55 -22.28 23.67
N GLU A 384 40.80 -21.54 24.48
CA GLU A 384 40.08 -22.05 25.66
C GLU A 384 38.75 -22.71 25.26
N GLY A 385 38.22 -22.36 24.08
CA GLY A 385 36.99 -22.89 23.52
C GLY A 385 36.74 -22.40 22.09
N ILE A 386 35.60 -22.78 21.53
CA ILE A 386 35.09 -22.32 20.23
C ILE A 386 33.75 -21.61 20.49
N ALA A 387 33.52 -20.49 19.81
CA ALA A 387 32.21 -19.86 19.73
C ALA A 387 31.63 -20.02 18.34
N SER A 388 30.30 -20.02 18.23
CA SER A 388 29.62 -19.95 16.95
C SER A 388 28.51 -18.90 16.96
N LEU A 389 28.40 -18.16 15.86
CA LEU A 389 27.25 -17.32 15.55
C LEU A 389 26.52 -17.94 14.38
N ALA A 390 25.19 -18.02 14.45
CA ALA A 390 24.38 -18.42 13.31
C ALA A 390 23.24 -17.43 13.09
N THR A 391 22.89 -17.20 11.82
CA THR A 391 21.70 -16.46 11.40
C THR A 391 20.86 -17.36 10.50
N ALA A 392 19.54 -17.36 10.71
CA ALA A 392 18.57 -18.12 9.94
C ALA A 392 17.46 -17.20 9.45
N ALA A 393 17.08 -17.33 8.17
CA ALA A 393 15.97 -16.62 7.56
C ALA A 393 14.89 -17.60 7.09
N LEU A 394 13.67 -17.44 7.60
CA LEU A 394 12.49 -18.24 7.28
C LEU A 394 11.48 -17.40 6.50
N ILE A 395 10.73 -18.01 5.61
CA ILE A 395 9.61 -17.40 4.88
C ILE A 395 8.36 -18.24 5.07
N LYS A 396 7.21 -17.59 5.27
CA LYS A 396 5.93 -18.28 5.33
C LYS A 396 5.51 -18.75 3.93
N SER A 397 5.29 -20.06 3.80
CA SER A 397 4.87 -20.73 2.56
C SER A 397 3.37 -20.61 2.29
#